data_AF-A0A2I0UAJ0-F1
#
_entry.id   AF-A0A2I0UAJ0-F1
#
_cell.length_a   1.000
_cell.length_b   1.000
_cell.length_c   1.000
_cell.angle_alpha   90.00
_cell.angle_beta   90.00
_cell.angle_gamma   90.00
#
_symmetry.space_group_name_H-M   'P 1'
#
loop_
_entity.id
_entity.type
_entity.pdbx_description
1 polymer ?
#
loop_
_entity_poly.entity_id
_entity_poly.type
_entity_poly.pdbx_seq_one_letter_code
_entity_poly.pdbx_strand_id
1 'polypeptide(L)'
;MFQNQRQTYMKGRSKHRVLRGNFSDFLFRWYLEKGKRGKLLSQPIAQHGQLANFLQAHEHLSWLHEINSQDLQKAHRTLQTLANMETRYFAKKKTLLGLSKLAALASDFSEDILQEKIEEISEQERFLLHQETLPEQLLAEKQLNLNDMPVLSASQLIDMYICDENRRANEYDFKKALDLLEYIDEEEEVDVNDLKLKILCKALQRDGWSSSDGKDDPIEASKDSIFVKVLQKLLKEGVQLSEYLPEVKDLLQANELGSLKRSAYFEFVLKAIYEHYVHGQA
;
A
#
# COMPACT_ATOMS: atom_id res chain seq x y z
N MET A 1 -19.51 -57.89 42.88
CA MET A 1 -18.10 -57.50 42.63
C MET A 1 -17.83 -56.87 41.25
N PHE A 2 -18.80 -56.70 40.34
CA PHE A 2 -18.52 -56.24 38.96
C PHE A 2 -18.89 -54.77 38.64
N GLN A 3 -19.45 -53.99 39.58
CA GLN A 3 -19.79 -52.58 39.32
C GLN A 3 -18.68 -51.59 39.70
N ASN A 4 -17.74 -51.96 40.59
CA ASN A 4 -16.66 -51.07 41.04
C ASN A 4 -15.43 -51.01 40.12
N GLN A 5 -15.32 -51.89 39.12
CA GLN A 5 -14.23 -51.83 38.14
C GLN A 5 -14.54 -50.90 36.95
N ARG A 6 -15.81 -50.63 36.59
CA ARG A 6 -16.09 -49.71 35.46
C ARG A 6 -15.86 -48.22 35.80
N GLN A 7 -15.99 -47.82 37.06
CA GLN A 7 -15.79 -46.42 37.48
C GLN A 7 -14.31 -46.01 37.61
N THR A 8 -13.41 -46.95 37.93
CA THR A 8 -11.96 -46.69 37.98
C THR A 8 -11.32 -46.59 36.60
N TYR A 9 -11.81 -47.35 35.60
CA TYR A 9 -11.35 -47.23 34.21
C TYR A 9 -11.79 -45.93 33.50
N MET A 10 -12.92 -45.33 33.91
CA MET A 10 -13.36 -44.03 33.39
C MET A 10 -12.64 -42.84 34.06
N LYS A 11 -12.24 -42.96 35.35
CA LYS A 11 -11.44 -41.93 36.06
C LYS A 11 -9.99 -41.88 35.60
N GLY A 12 -9.39 -43.02 35.22
CA GLY A 12 -8.02 -43.08 34.68
C GLY A 12 -7.88 -42.44 33.30
N ARG A 13 -8.87 -42.65 32.41
CA ARG A 13 -8.88 -42.03 31.07
C ARG A 13 -8.99 -40.50 31.10
N SER A 14 -9.67 -39.95 32.11
CA SER A 14 -9.82 -38.49 32.24
C SER A 14 -8.53 -37.81 32.73
N LYS A 15 -7.79 -38.41 33.67
CA LYS A 15 -6.50 -37.88 34.15
C LYS A 15 -5.38 -37.92 33.09
N HIS A 16 -5.33 -38.96 32.26
CA HIS A 16 -4.35 -39.02 31.16
C HIS A 16 -4.65 -38.02 30.03
N ARG A 17 -5.89 -37.56 29.89
CA ARG A 17 -6.29 -36.58 28.87
C ARG A 17 -5.89 -35.15 29.28
N VAL A 18 -5.97 -34.82 30.58
CA VAL A 18 -5.56 -33.51 31.13
C VAL A 18 -4.04 -33.32 31.09
N LEU A 19 -3.25 -34.37 31.34
CA LEU A 19 -1.77 -34.28 31.29
C LEU A 19 -1.21 -34.15 29.87
N ARG A 20 -1.89 -34.72 28.86
CA ARG A 20 -1.43 -34.63 27.45
C ARG A 20 -1.54 -33.22 26.86
N GLY A 21 -2.56 -32.44 27.25
CA GLY A 21 -2.70 -31.06 26.81
C GLY A 21 -1.62 -30.13 27.38
N ASN A 22 -1.19 -30.37 28.62
CA ASN A 22 -0.11 -29.59 29.25
C ASN A 22 1.28 -29.94 28.70
N PHE A 23 1.53 -31.20 28.30
CA PHE A 23 2.82 -31.58 27.75
C PHE A 23 3.03 -31.04 26.33
N SER A 24 1.99 -31.08 25.48
CA SER A 24 2.09 -30.53 24.12
C SER A 24 2.26 -29.01 24.13
N ASP A 25 1.54 -28.29 24.98
CA ASP A 25 1.73 -26.84 25.15
C ASP A 25 3.18 -26.51 25.59
N PHE A 26 3.70 -27.21 26.61
CA PHE A 26 5.10 -27.03 27.04
C PHE A 26 6.11 -27.33 25.92
N LEU A 27 5.89 -28.42 25.17
CA LEU A 27 6.76 -28.82 24.08
C LEU A 27 6.73 -27.80 22.93
N PHE A 28 5.56 -27.25 22.61
CA PHE A 28 5.42 -26.23 21.57
C PHE A 28 6.09 -24.92 21.96
N ARG A 29 5.92 -24.47 23.21
CA ARG A 29 6.66 -23.32 23.76
C ARG A 29 8.16 -23.52 23.71
N TRP A 30 8.64 -24.70 24.10
CA TRP A 30 10.06 -25.04 24.02
C TRP A 30 10.60 -25.03 22.59
N TYR A 31 9.83 -25.54 21.62
CA TYR A 31 10.23 -25.48 20.21
C TYR A 31 10.32 -24.04 19.69
N LEU A 32 9.40 -23.17 20.12
CA LEU A 32 9.44 -21.73 19.81
C LEU A 32 10.67 -21.05 20.43
N GLU A 33 10.91 -21.24 21.73
CA GLU A 33 12.04 -20.65 22.45
C GLU A 33 13.39 -21.09 21.90
N LYS A 34 13.49 -22.33 21.41
CA LYS A 34 14.72 -22.87 20.80
C LYS A 34 14.81 -22.64 19.29
N GLY A 35 13.88 -21.90 18.68
CA GLY A 35 13.87 -21.59 17.25
C GLY A 35 13.62 -22.80 16.33
N LYS A 36 13.14 -23.92 16.88
CA LYS A 36 12.92 -25.19 16.16
C LYS A 36 11.55 -25.24 15.45
N ARG A 37 11.25 -24.20 14.66
CA ARG A 37 9.95 -24.01 13.97
C ARG A 37 9.62 -25.15 13.00
N GLY A 38 10.61 -25.70 12.30
CA GLY A 38 10.40 -26.85 11.41
C GLY A 38 9.89 -28.09 12.15
N LYS A 39 10.41 -28.36 13.36
CA LYS A 39 9.94 -29.47 14.20
C LYS A 39 8.57 -29.20 14.81
N LEU A 40 8.23 -27.93 15.05
CA LEU A 40 6.90 -27.54 15.52
C LEU A 40 5.82 -27.80 14.45
N LEU A 41 6.14 -27.59 13.18
CA LEU A 41 5.18 -27.75 12.08
C LEU A 41 5.10 -29.20 11.57
N SER A 42 6.15 -29.99 11.75
CA SER A 42 6.18 -31.41 11.36
C SER A 42 5.52 -32.35 12.39
N GLN A 43 4.54 -31.87 13.17
CA GLN A 43 3.91 -32.69 14.20
C GLN A 43 2.93 -33.70 13.58
N PRO A 44 2.75 -34.88 14.18
CA PRO A 44 1.80 -35.88 13.70
C PRO A 44 0.37 -35.34 13.64
N ILE A 45 -0.43 -35.82 12.69
CA ILE A 45 -1.83 -35.41 12.46
C ILE A 45 -2.67 -35.47 13.75
N ALA A 46 -2.42 -36.45 14.62
CA ALA A 46 -3.11 -36.61 15.90
C ALA A 46 -2.91 -35.42 16.87
N GLN A 47 -1.90 -34.57 16.65
CA GLN A 47 -1.57 -33.40 17.46
C GLN A 47 -1.93 -32.08 16.77
N HIS A 48 -2.39 -32.09 15.50
CA HIS A 48 -2.76 -30.88 14.75
C HIS A 48 -3.84 -30.05 15.47
N GLY A 49 -4.81 -30.68 16.12
CA GLY A 49 -5.81 -29.96 16.92
C GLY A 49 -5.21 -29.23 18.14
N GLN A 50 -4.22 -29.82 18.80
CA GLN A 50 -3.54 -29.18 19.95
C GLN A 50 -2.59 -28.07 19.48
N LEU A 51 -1.93 -28.29 18.34
CA LEU A 51 -1.06 -27.31 17.71
C LEU A 51 -1.86 -26.11 17.19
N ALA A 52 -3.01 -26.33 16.56
CA ALA A 52 -3.90 -25.26 16.10
C ALA A 52 -4.38 -24.38 17.27
N ASN A 53 -4.81 -24.98 18.38
CA ASN A 53 -5.21 -24.23 19.58
C ASN A 53 -4.05 -23.44 20.18
N PHE A 54 -2.84 -24.01 20.15
CA PHE A 54 -1.64 -23.33 20.62
C PHE A 54 -1.25 -22.15 19.71
N LEU A 55 -1.35 -22.32 18.39
CA LEU A 55 -1.02 -21.30 17.40
C LEU A 55 -2.03 -20.15 17.35
N GLN A 56 -3.24 -20.29 17.89
CA GLN A 56 -4.16 -19.15 18.05
C GLN A 56 -3.53 -17.99 18.82
N ALA A 57 -2.65 -18.27 19.79
CA ALA A 57 -1.89 -17.23 20.51
C ALA A 57 -0.69 -16.67 19.71
N HIS A 58 -0.41 -17.24 18.53
CA HIS A 58 0.74 -16.96 17.68
C HIS A 58 0.34 -16.84 16.20
N GLU A 59 -0.57 -15.90 15.90
CA GLU A 59 -1.14 -15.69 14.55
C GLU A 59 -0.10 -15.63 13.42
N HIS A 60 1.05 -14.99 13.67
CA HIS A 60 2.18 -14.91 12.73
C HIS A 60 2.74 -16.26 12.24
N LEU A 61 2.41 -17.38 12.90
CA LEU A 61 2.82 -18.74 12.54
C LEU A 61 1.63 -19.64 12.19
N SER A 62 0.39 -19.20 12.41
CA SER A 62 -0.82 -19.99 12.18
C SER A 62 -0.97 -20.38 10.72
N TRP A 63 -0.67 -19.46 9.79
CA TRP A 63 -0.78 -19.71 8.35
C TRP A 63 0.10 -20.87 7.86
N LEU A 64 1.27 -21.10 8.47
CA LEU A 64 2.15 -22.22 8.12
C LEU A 64 1.52 -23.57 8.48
N HIS A 65 0.85 -23.63 9.62
CA HIS A 65 0.10 -24.81 10.03
C HIS A 65 -1.14 -25.00 9.16
N GLU A 66 -1.85 -23.93 8.84
CA GLU A 66 -3.05 -23.96 7.98
C GLU A 66 -2.73 -24.50 6.58
N ILE A 67 -1.63 -24.06 5.95
CA ILE A 67 -1.13 -24.63 4.69
C ILE A 67 -0.80 -26.12 4.86
N ASN A 68 -0.10 -26.51 5.93
CA ASN A 68 0.24 -27.90 6.18
C ASN A 68 -1.00 -28.78 6.40
N SER A 69 -2.05 -28.23 7.00
CA SER A 69 -3.35 -28.87 7.21
C SER A 69 -4.28 -28.80 5.99
N GLN A 70 -3.83 -28.24 4.86
CA GLN A 70 -4.61 -28.02 3.63
C GLN A 70 -5.80 -27.07 3.79
N ASP A 71 -5.83 -26.27 4.86
CA ASP A 71 -6.84 -25.23 5.08
C ASP A 71 -6.38 -23.90 4.45
N LEU A 72 -6.38 -23.87 3.11
CA LEU A 72 -5.85 -22.75 2.34
C LEU A 72 -6.72 -21.49 2.44
N GLN A 73 -8.03 -21.66 2.62
CA GLN A 73 -8.95 -20.53 2.83
C GLN A 73 -8.63 -19.80 4.13
N LYS A 74 -8.35 -20.54 5.21
CA LYS A 74 -7.95 -19.94 6.48
C LYS A 74 -6.55 -19.34 6.41
N ALA A 75 -5.61 -20.03 5.73
CA ALA A 75 -4.27 -19.50 5.50
C ALA A 75 -4.30 -18.14 4.78
N HIS A 76 -5.11 -18.00 3.73
CA HIS A 76 -5.33 -16.74 3.03
C HIS A 76 -5.81 -15.64 3.99
N ARG A 77 -6.85 -15.88 4.80
CA ARG A 77 -7.38 -14.89 5.76
C ARG A 77 -6.32 -14.45 6.79
N THR A 78 -5.58 -15.41 7.34
CA THR A 78 -4.50 -15.13 8.29
C THR A 78 -3.40 -14.29 7.63
N LEU A 79 -2.96 -14.66 6.42
CA LEU A 79 -1.93 -13.92 5.67
C LEU A 79 -2.38 -12.51 5.30
N GLN A 80 -3.63 -12.34 4.87
CA GLN A 80 -4.20 -11.02 4.56
C GLN A 80 -4.26 -10.14 5.82
N THR A 81 -4.67 -10.69 6.97
CA THR A 81 -4.68 -9.96 8.25
C THR A 81 -3.28 -9.53 8.66
N LEU A 82 -2.30 -10.44 8.58
CA LEU A 82 -0.90 -10.14 8.87
C LEU A 82 -0.33 -9.08 7.92
N ALA A 83 -0.71 -9.12 6.64
CA ALA A 83 -0.32 -8.10 5.67
C ALA A 83 -0.92 -6.73 5.99
N ASN A 84 -2.19 -6.67 6.40
CA ASN A 84 -2.85 -5.42 6.79
C ASN A 84 -2.19 -4.78 8.01
N MET A 85 -1.78 -5.59 9.01
CA MET A 85 -1.07 -5.12 10.20
C MET A 85 0.40 -4.78 9.97
N GLU A 86 0.99 -5.23 8.85
CA GLU A 86 2.40 -4.98 8.55
C GLU A 86 2.60 -3.56 8.05
N THR A 87 3.23 -2.73 8.89
CA THR A 87 3.65 -1.36 8.57
C THR A 87 5.17 -1.18 8.64
N ARG A 88 5.89 -2.13 9.26
CA ARG A 88 7.31 -1.99 9.60
C ARG A 88 8.24 -2.33 8.45
N TYR A 89 7.88 -3.31 7.61
CA TYR A 89 8.73 -3.77 6.52
C TYR A 89 7.94 -3.89 5.21
N PHE A 90 8.25 -3.01 4.26
CA PHE A 90 7.59 -2.97 2.95
C PHE A 90 7.71 -4.31 2.19
N ALA A 91 8.92 -4.85 2.09
CA ALA A 91 9.15 -6.15 1.43
C ALA A 91 8.38 -7.30 2.09
N LYS A 92 8.21 -7.24 3.42
CA LYS A 92 7.44 -8.25 4.16
C LYS A 92 5.95 -8.14 3.84
N LYS A 93 5.37 -6.94 3.81
CA LYS A 93 3.96 -6.72 3.43
C LYS A 93 3.67 -7.28 2.04
N LYS A 94 4.50 -6.96 1.05
CA LYS A 94 4.39 -7.52 -0.31
C LYS A 94 4.43 -9.04 -0.33
N THR A 95 5.38 -9.63 0.41
CA THR A 95 5.52 -11.10 0.49
C THR A 95 4.27 -11.73 1.10
N LEU A 96 3.72 -11.15 2.17
CA LEU A 96 2.50 -11.64 2.81
C LEU A 96 1.29 -11.56 1.88
N LEU A 97 1.14 -10.47 1.12
CA LEU A 97 0.06 -10.34 0.13
C LEU A 97 0.21 -11.33 -1.02
N GLY A 98 1.42 -11.49 -1.57
CA GLY A 98 1.69 -12.48 -2.61
C GLY A 98 1.38 -13.91 -2.15
N LEU A 99 1.80 -14.28 -0.93
CA LEU A 99 1.46 -15.56 -0.33
C LEU A 99 -0.04 -15.71 -0.08
N SER A 100 -0.72 -14.65 0.36
CA SER A 100 -2.17 -14.62 0.55
C SER A 100 -2.92 -14.86 -0.76
N LYS A 101 -2.48 -14.22 -1.85
CA LYS A 101 -3.03 -14.36 -3.21
C LYS A 101 -2.86 -15.78 -3.73
N LEU A 102 -1.68 -16.36 -3.56
CA LEU A 102 -1.41 -17.75 -3.93
C LEU A 102 -2.24 -18.74 -3.10
N ALA A 103 -2.42 -18.49 -1.81
CA ALA A 103 -3.27 -19.32 -0.94
C ALA A 103 -4.74 -19.27 -1.38
N ALA A 104 -5.26 -18.09 -1.74
CA ALA A 104 -6.61 -17.95 -2.28
C ALA A 104 -6.76 -18.71 -3.62
N LEU A 105 -5.83 -18.51 -4.55
CA LEU A 105 -5.82 -19.17 -5.88
C LEU A 105 -5.74 -20.69 -5.80
N ALA A 106 -5.05 -21.23 -4.79
CA ALA A 106 -4.90 -22.67 -4.60
C ALA A 106 -6.04 -23.29 -3.77
N SER A 107 -6.94 -22.48 -3.22
CA SER A 107 -8.04 -22.94 -2.37
C SER A 107 -9.32 -23.24 -3.16
N ASP A 108 -10.24 -23.96 -2.52
CA ASP A 108 -11.53 -24.34 -3.12
C ASP A 108 -12.60 -23.23 -3.00
N PHE A 109 -12.24 -21.96 -3.17
CA PHE A 109 -13.24 -20.89 -3.24
C PHE A 109 -14.12 -21.05 -4.49
N SER A 110 -15.39 -20.65 -4.41
CA SER A 110 -16.20 -20.48 -5.62
C SER A 110 -15.63 -19.34 -6.46
N GLU A 111 -15.84 -19.38 -7.78
CA GLU A 111 -15.30 -18.38 -8.71
C GLU A 111 -15.67 -16.95 -8.31
N ASP A 112 -16.92 -16.71 -7.90
CA ASP A 112 -17.38 -15.40 -7.44
C ASP A 112 -16.60 -14.88 -6.23
N ILE A 113 -16.39 -15.73 -5.22
CA ILE A 113 -15.66 -15.37 -3.99
C ILE A 113 -14.18 -15.19 -4.30
N LEU A 114 -13.61 -16.06 -5.14
CA LEU A 114 -12.22 -15.97 -5.54
C LEU A 114 -11.96 -14.64 -6.26
N GLN A 115 -12.84 -14.24 -7.17
CA GLN A 115 -12.73 -12.98 -7.89
C GLN A 115 -12.77 -11.78 -6.96
N GLU A 116 -13.70 -11.76 -6.00
CA GLU A 116 -13.77 -10.73 -4.95
C GLU A 116 -12.44 -10.63 -4.18
N LYS A 117 -11.89 -11.76 -3.72
CA LYS A 117 -10.63 -11.77 -2.95
C LYS A 117 -9.42 -11.38 -3.77
N ILE A 118 -9.40 -11.72 -5.06
CA ILE A 118 -8.33 -11.29 -5.98
C ILE A 118 -8.42 -9.79 -6.22
N GLU A 119 -9.60 -9.22 -6.39
CA GLU A 119 -9.75 -7.77 -6.60
C GLU A 119 -9.34 -6.99 -5.34
N GLU A 120 -9.77 -7.43 -4.15
CA GLU A 120 -9.34 -6.84 -2.87
C GLU A 120 -7.80 -6.81 -2.74
N ILE A 121 -7.12 -7.92 -3.04
CA ILE A 121 -5.66 -7.97 -2.99
C ILE A 121 -5.05 -7.10 -4.09
N SER A 122 -5.63 -7.11 -5.29
CA SER A 122 -5.10 -6.36 -6.42
C SER A 122 -5.16 -4.86 -6.17
N GLU A 123 -6.17 -4.36 -5.47
CA GLU A 123 -6.25 -2.96 -5.04
C GLU A 123 -5.13 -2.61 -4.06
N GLN A 124 -4.83 -3.48 -3.09
CA GLN A 124 -3.70 -3.28 -2.19
C GLN A 124 -2.35 -3.33 -2.94
N GLU A 125 -2.22 -4.20 -3.93
CA GLU A 125 -1.03 -4.28 -4.78
C GLU A 125 -0.86 -3.01 -5.64
N ARG A 126 -1.95 -2.42 -6.15
CA ARG A 126 -1.95 -1.13 -6.86
C ARG A 126 -1.37 -0.02 -5.98
N PHE A 127 -1.84 0.10 -4.74
CA PHE A 127 -1.27 1.05 -3.78
C PHE A 127 0.24 0.82 -3.55
N LEU A 128 0.65 -0.42 -3.26
CA LEU A 128 2.06 -0.73 -2.97
C LEU A 128 2.98 -0.52 -4.19
N LEU A 129 2.45 -0.59 -5.40
CA LEU A 129 3.20 -0.29 -6.62
C LEU A 129 3.73 1.15 -6.63
N HIS A 130 3.02 2.10 -6.00
CA HIS A 130 3.51 3.48 -5.88
C HIS A 130 4.80 3.55 -5.05
N GLN A 131 4.92 2.80 -3.96
CA GLN A 131 6.15 2.75 -3.18
C GLN A 131 7.26 1.95 -3.90
N GLU A 132 6.90 0.86 -4.56
CA GLU A 132 7.85 0.03 -5.32
C GLU A 132 8.49 0.79 -6.49
N THR A 133 7.73 1.68 -7.12
CA THR A 133 8.18 2.44 -8.29
C THR A 133 8.78 3.81 -7.94
N LEU A 134 9.17 4.02 -6.68
CA LEU A 134 9.93 5.19 -6.26
C LEU A 134 11.25 5.28 -7.05
N PRO A 135 11.67 6.47 -7.52
CA PRO A 135 12.89 6.61 -8.30
C PRO A 135 14.14 6.15 -7.54
N GLU A 136 14.96 5.29 -8.16
CA GLU A 136 16.19 4.78 -7.55
C GLU A 136 17.17 5.92 -7.17
N GLN A 137 17.21 6.99 -7.96
CA GLN A 137 18.05 8.15 -7.64
C GLN A 137 17.60 8.84 -6.36
N LEU A 138 16.29 8.95 -6.13
CA LEU A 138 15.73 9.52 -4.91
C LEU A 138 16.03 8.63 -3.70
N LEU A 139 15.86 7.31 -3.85
CA LEU A 139 16.17 6.34 -2.80
C LEU A 139 17.66 6.42 -2.41
N ALA A 140 18.56 6.54 -3.39
CA ALA A 140 19.99 6.71 -3.15
C ALA A 140 20.32 8.04 -2.44
N GLU A 141 19.74 9.16 -2.87
CA GLU A 141 19.96 10.48 -2.23
C GLU A 141 19.46 10.50 -0.77
N LYS A 142 18.33 9.84 -0.47
CA LYS A 142 17.79 9.72 0.89
C LYS A 142 18.35 8.53 1.67
N GLN A 143 19.27 7.75 1.11
CA GLN A 143 19.88 6.55 1.71
C GLN A 143 18.85 5.50 2.18
N LEU A 144 17.79 5.31 1.40
CA LEU A 144 16.71 4.37 1.69
C LEU A 144 16.87 3.06 0.89
N ASN A 145 16.41 1.97 1.48
CA ASN A 145 16.36 0.65 0.85
C ASN A 145 14.92 0.12 0.91
N LEU A 146 14.34 -0.20 -0.25
CA LEU A 146 12.99 -0.77 -0.36
C LEU A 146 12.81 -2.06 0.47
N ASN A 147 13.89 -2.82 0.69
CA ASN A 147 13.81 -4.07 1.46
C ASN A 147 13.71 -3.84 2.98
N ASP A 148 14.26 -2.73 3.48
CA ASP A 148 14.41 -2.47 4.92
C ASP A 148 13.56 -1.29 5.40
N MET A 149 12.88 -0.59 4.49
CA MET A 149 12.08 0.58 4.82
C MET A 149 10.66 0.21 5.27
N PRO A 150 10.01 1.08 6.09
CA PRO A 150 8.61 0.92 6.45
C PRO A 150 7.68 1.05 5.24
N VAL A 151 6.46 0.60 5.43
CA VAL A 151 5.35 0.85 4.51
C VAL A 151 4.95 2.32 4.69
N LEU A 152 5.03 3.09 3.61
CA LEU A 152 4.72 4.51 3.64
C LEU A 152 3.22 4.74 3.45
N SER A 153 2.67 5.76 4.11
CA SER A 153 1.30 6.23 3.84
C SER A 153 1.21 6.94 2.49
N ALA A 154 -0.01 7.16 2.00
CA ALA A 154 -0.25 7.94 0.79
C ALA A 154 0.35 9.35 0.89
N SER A 155 0.12 10.04 2.01
CA SER A 155 0.70 11.37 2.30
C SER A 155 2.24 11.37 2.26
N GLN A 156 2.88 10.36 2.84
CA GLN A 156 4.34 10.23 2.79
C GLN A 156 4.86 9.94 1.38
N LEU A 157 4.15 9.12 0.59
CA LEU A 157 4.51 8.82 -0.79
C LEU A 157 4.37 10.04 -1.69
N ILE A 158 3.30 10.82 -1.53
CA ILE A 158 3.11 12.09 -2.22
C ILE A 158 4.32 13.00 -1.99
N ASP A 159 4.71 13.19 -0.73
CA ASP A 159 5.87 13.99 -0.37
C ASP A 159 7.17 13.46 -0.99
N MET A 160 7.36 12.14 -1.02
CA MET A 160 8.51 11.53 -1.69
C MET A 160 8.55 11.83 -3.19
N TYR A 161 7.41 11.77 -3.89
CA TYR A 161 7.35 12.06 -5.32
C TYR A 161 7.62 13.54 -5.65
N ILE A 162 7.09 14.47 -4.85
CA ILE A 162 7.16 15.91 -5.13
C ILE A 162 8.33 16.64 -4.46
N CYS A 163 9.09 15.99 -3.58
CA CYS A 163 10.19 16.61 -2.84
C CYS A 163 11.31 17.13 -3.77
N ASP A 164 12.02 18.16 -3.32
CA ASP A 164 13.05 18.83 -4.12
C ASP A 164 14.23 17.90 -4.46
N GLU A 165 14.49 16.91 -3.60
CA GLU A 165 15.51 15.87 -3.80
C GLU A 165 15.19 14.93 -4.98
N ASN A 166 13.93 14.80 -5.39
CA ASN A 166 13.57 14.12 -6.63
C ASN A 166 13.89 15.00 -7.85
N ARG A 167 15.19 15.20 -8.13
CA ARG A 167 15.68 16.15 -9.15
C ARG A 167 15.26 15.79 -10.58
N ARG A 168 14.87 14.55 -10.84
CA ARG A 168 14.44 14.04 -12.15
C ARG A 168 12.93 13.78 -12.21
N ALA A 169 12.16 14.36 -11.29
CA ALA A 169 10.72 14.26 -11.27
C ALA A 169 10.13 14.63 -12.64
N ASN A 170 9.32 13.75 -13.20
CA ASN A 170 8.66 13.94 -14.48
C ASN A 170 7.13 13.87 -14.33
N GLU A 171 6.39 13.96 -15.44
CA GLU A 171 4.93 13.96 -15.42
C GLU A 171 4.30 12.70 -14.81
N TYR A 172 4.99 11.56 -14.83
CA TYR A 172 4.50 10.33 -14.21
C TYR A 172 4.61 10.38 -12.69
N ASP A 173 5.66 11.02 -12.14
CA ASP A 173 5.82 11.17 -10.69
C ASP A 173 4.71 12.04 -10.10
N PHE A 174 4.40 13.16 -10.76
CA PHE A 174 3.29 14.02 -10.35
C PHE A 174 1.92 13.37 -10.58
N LYS A 175 1.75 12.60 -11.66
CA LYS A 175 0.52 11.82 -11.87
C LYS A 175 0.31 10.79 -10.76
N LYS A 176 1.34 10.02 -10.40
CA LYS A 176 1.28 9.07 -9.27
C LYS A 176 0.97 9.77 -7.96
N ALA A 177 1.51 10.96 -7.72
CA ALA A 177 1.19 11.75 -6.52
C ALA A 177 -0.29 12.19 -6.51
N LEU A 178 -0.86 12.53 -7.66
CA LEU A 178 -2.29 12.84 -7.77
C LEU A 178 -3.17 11.60 -7.58
N ASP A 179 -2.75 10.45 -8.09
CA ASP A 179 -3.47 9.17 -7.93
C ASP A 179 -3.48 8.76 -6.46
N LEU A 180 -2.36 8.99 -5.74
CA LEU A 180 -2.26 8.72 -4.31
C LEU A 180 -3.25 9.50 -3.43
N LEU A 181 -3.90 10.56 -3.95
CA LEU A 181 -4.94 11.29 -3.21
C LEU A 181 -6.16 10.41 -2.92
N GLU A 182 -6.44 9.39 -3.73
CA GLU A 182 -7.57 8.47 -3.51
C GLU A 182 -7.35 7.52 -2.32
N TYR A 183 -6.09 7.38 -1.88
CA TYR A 183 -5.68 6.53 -0.76
C TYR A 183 -5.47 7.31 0.54
N ILE A 184 -5.82 8.60 0.58
CA ILE A 184 -5.83 9.39 1.81
C ILE A 184 -7.06 9.01 2.61
N ASP A 185 -6.86 8.53 3.83
CA ASP A 185 -7.96 8.19 4.74
C ASP A 185 -8.75 9.44 5.13
N GLU A 186 -10.07 9.35 5.21
CA GLU A 186 -10.91 10.44 5.74
C GLU A 186 -10.57 10.77 7.20
N GLU A 187 -9.97 9.80 7.92
CA GLU A 187 -9.47 9.98 9.28
C GLU A 187 -8.12 10.74 9.34
N GLU A 188 -7.40 10.92 8.23
CA GLU A 188 -6.20 11.77 8.21
C GLU A 188 -6.61 13.25 8.35
N GLU A 189 -6.03 13.98 9.31
CA GLU A 189 -6.21 15.45 9.46
C GLU A 189 -5.50 16.24 8.34
N VAL A 190 -5.56 15.75 7.10
CA VAL A 190 -4.88 16.31 5.94
C VAL A 190 -5.92 16.71 4.91
N ASP A 191 -5.94 17.98 4.54
CA ASP A 191 -6.84 18.47 3.49
C ASP A 191 -6.34 17.98 2.12
N VAL A 192 -7.15 17.13 1.48
CA VAL A 192 -6.88 16.58 0.14
C VAL A 192 -6.73 17.70 -0.91
N ASN A 193 -7.47 18.80 -0.77
CA ASN A 193 -7.36 19.94 -1.69
C ASN A 193 -6.06 20.70 -1.48
N ASP A 194 -5.59 20.83 -0.24
CA ASP A 194 -4.28 21.45 0.04
C ASP A 194 -3.14 20.59 -0.51
N LEU A 195 -3.20 19.26 -0.36
CA LEU A 195 -2.24 18.35 -0.99
C LEU A 195 -2.27 18.47 -2.51
N LYS A 196 -3.46 18.52 -3.10
CA LYS A 196 -3.62 18.70 -4.54
C LYS A 196 -2.98 20.00 -5.03
N LEU A 197 -3.26 21.12 -4.36
CA LEU A 197 -2.64 22.41 -4.63
C LEU A 197 -1.11 22.34 -4.51
N LYS A 198 -0.60 21.71 -3.44
CA LYS A 198 0.84 21.51 -3.20
C LYS A 198 1.50 20.73 -4.34
N ILE A 199 0.90 19.62 -4.78
CA ILE A 199 1.41 18.79 -5.88
C ILE A 199 1.50 19.61 -7.18
N LEU A 200 0.43 20.32 -7.53
CA LEU A 200 0.38 21.14 -8.75
C LEU A 200 1.35 22.32 -8.70
N CYS A 201 1.46 23.00 -7.56
CA CYS A 201 2.45 24.07 -7.37
C CYS A 201 3.88 23.56 -7.51
N LYS A 202 4.18 22.38 -6.96
CA LYS A 202 5.49 21.74 -7.12
C LYS A 202 5.77 21.34 -8.56
N ALA A 203 4.76 20.88 -9.31
CA ALA A 203 4.91 20.60 -10.74
C ALA A 203 5.29 21.88 -11.51
N LEU A 204 4.59 22.98 -11.27
CA LEU A 204 4.88 24.28 -11.89
C LEU A 204 6.27 24.80 -11.52
N GLN A 205 6.76 24.54 -10.31
CA GLN A 205 8.10 24.92 -9.89
C GLN A 205 9.23 24.15 -10.58
N ARG A 206 8.94 22.98 -11.15
CA ARG A 206 9.94 22.23 -11.94
C ARG A 206 10.14 22.80 -13.33
N ASP A 207 9.17 23.56 -13.82
CA ASP A 207 9.19 24.13 -15.15
C ASP A 207 9.89 25.50 -15.17
N GLY A 208 10.65 25.76 -16.24
CA GLY A 208 11.35 27.02 -16.45
C GLY A 208 10.46 28.05 -17.15
N TRP A 209 9.77 28.90 -16.40
CA TRP A 209 8.85 29.91 -16.94
C TRP A 209 9.51 31.23 -17.38
N SER A 210 10.77 31.19 -17.80
CA SER A 210 11.47 32.37 -18.31
C SER A 210 11.09 32.64 -19.76
N SER A 211 10.70 33.89 -20.08
CA SER A 211 10.36 34.33 -21.44
C SER A 211 11.49 33.98 -22.42
N SER A 212 11.26 32.99 -23.30
CA SER A 212 12.02 32.83 -24.53
C SER A 212 11.53 33.90 -25.50
N ASP A 213 12.18 35.06 -25.48
CA ASP A 213 12.07 36.09 -26.50
C ASP A 213 10.66 36.48 -26.99
N GLY A 214 9.64 36.51 -26.11
CA GLY A 214 8.38 37.27 -26.27
C GLY A 214 7.58 37.09 -27.58
N LYS A 215 7.89 36.09 -28.41
CA LYS A 215 7.32 35.84 -29.74
C LYS A 215 6.68 34.47 -29.87
N ASP A 216 6.92 33.58 -28.92
CA ASP A 216 6.37 32.22 -28.94
C ASP A 216 4.96 32.20 -28.34
N ASP A 217 4.06 31.46 -28.98
CA ASP A 217 2.72 31.16 -28.47
C ASP A 217 2.84 30.53 -27.07
N PRO A 218 2.21 31.11 -26.02
CA PRO A 218 2.23 30.58 -24.65
C PRO A 218 1.90 29.09 -24.54
N ILE A 219 1.03 28.58 -25.41
CA ILE A 219 0.62 27.17 -25.40
C ILE A 219 1.71 26.29 -25.97
N GLU A 220 2.32 26.67 -27.09
CA GLU A 220 3.44 25.91 -27.67
C GLU A 220 4.70 26.01 -26.80
N ALA A 221 4.96 27.17 -26.18
CA ALA A 221 6.08 27.36 -25.26
C ALA A 221 5.96 26.51 -23.98
N SER A 222 4.73 26.23 -23.52
CA SER A 222 4.47 25.46 -22.31
C SER A 222 4.19 23.97 -22.56
N LYS A 223 4.11 23.54 -23.81
CA LYS A 223 3.73 22.17 -24.20
C LYS A 223 4.64 21.08 -23.64
N ASP A 224 5.93 21.39 -23.50
CA ASP A 224 6.92 20.45 -22.94
C ASP A 224 7.03 20.48 -21.42
N SER A 225 6.32 21.41 -20.77
CA SER A 225 6.28 21.53 -19.32
C SER A 225 5.68 20.29 -18.65
N ILE A 226 6.20 19.96 -17.46
CA ILE A 226 5.69 18.85 -16.65
C ILE A 226 4.22 19.09 -16.32
N PHE A 227 3.85 20.31 -15.96
CA PHE A 227 2.46 20.65 -15.66
C PHE A 227 1.51 20.35 -16.82
N VAL A 228 1.82 20.82 -18.05
CA VAL A 228 0.97 20.57 -19.22
C VAL A 228 0.92 19.08 -19.58
N LYS A 229 2.04 18.35 -19.45
CA LYS A 229 2.05 16.90 -19.67
C LYS A 229 1.18 16.14 -18.66
N VAL A 230 1.13 16.58 -17.40
CA VAL A 230 0.21 16.04 -16.40
C VAL A 230 -1.25 16.29 -16.81
N LEU A 231 -1.59 17.51 -17.23
CA LEU A 231 -2.94 17.83 -17.72
C LEU A 231 -3.34 16.96 -18.91
N GLN A 232 -2.46 16.81 -19.89
CA GLN A 232 -2.69 15.96 -21.06
C GLN A 232 -2.90 14.49 -20.69
N LYS A 233 -2.23 13.99 -19.64
CA LYS A 233 -2.44 12.62 -19.13
C LYS A 233 -3.82 12.47 -18.48
N LEU A 234 -4.20 13.40 -17.61
CA LEU A 234 -5.52 13.42 -16.98
C LEU A 234 -6.64 13.45 -18.04
N LEU A 235 -6.48 14.25 -19.09
CA LEU A 235 -7.41 14.31 -20.22
C LEU A 235 -7.53 12.98 -20.97
N LYS A 236 -6.41 12.29 -21.21
CA LYS A 236 -6.40 10.98 -21.88
C LYS A 236 -7.11 9.89 -21.07
N GLU A 237 -7.13 10.03 -19.75
CA GLU A 237 -7.83 9.14 -18.83
C GLU A 237 -9.31 9.51 -18.67
N GLY A 238 -9.78 10.56 -19.35
CA GLY A 238 -11.19 10.98 -19.32
C GLY A 238 -11.57 11.84 -18.12
N VAL A 239 -10.59 12.36 -17.36
CA VAL A 239 -10.84 13.24 -16.22
C VAL A 239 -11.33 14.60 -16.73
N GLN A 240 -12.43 15.09 -16.16
CA GLN A 240 -12.88 16.46 -16.39
C GLN A 240 -12.02 17.43 -15.58
N LEU A 241 -11.16 18.20 -16.26
CA LEU A 241 -10.22 19.10 -15.58
C LEU A 241 -10.93 20.25 -14.86
N SER A 242 -12.13 20.64 -15.30
CA SER A 242 -12.94 21.68 -14.67
C SER A 242 -13.43 21.30 -13.28
N GLU A 243 -13.77 20.03 -13.07
CA GLU A 243 -14.19 19.49 -11.78
C GLU A 243 -13.00 19.07 -10.92
N TYR A 244 -11.89 18.68 -11.57
CA TYR A 244 -10.73 18.18 -10.88
C TYR A 244 -9.77 19.31 -10.45
N LEU A 245 -9.43 20.27 -11.30
CA LEU A 245 -8.41 21.26 -10.96
C LEU A 245 -8.95 22.37 -10.04
N PRO A 246 -8.13 22.87 -9.09
CA PRO A 246 -8.44 24.10 -8.37
C PRO A 246 -8.56 25.30 -9.31
N GLU A 247 -9.29 26.33 -8.88
CA GLU A 247 -9.39 27.57 -9.65
C GLU A 247 -8.00 28.19 -9.87
N VAL A 248 -7.81 28.83 -11.04
CA VAL A 248 -6.56 29.52 -11.38
C VAL A 248 -6.15 30.52 -10.31
N LYS A 249 -7.14 31.20 -9.72
CA LYS A 249 -6.91 32.21 -8.68
C LYS A 249 -6.31 31.59 -7.44
N ASP A 250 -6.81 30.45 -7.01
CA ASP A 250 -6.33 29.75 -5.83
C ASP A 250 -4.90 29.27 -6.06
N LEU A 251 -4.63 28.72 -7.24
CA LEU A 251 -3.30 28.28 -7.61
C LEU A 251 -2.31 29.46 -7.66
N LEU A 252 -2.68 30.60 -8.25
CA LEU A 252 -1.84 31.82 -8.26
C LEU A 252 -1.60 32.39 -6.85
N GLN A 253 -2.54 32.20 -5.93
CA GLN A 253 -2.46 32.66 -4.54
C GLN A 253 -1.76 31.66 -3.61
N ALA A 254 -1.53 30.41 -4.03
CA ALA A 254 -0.91 29.36 -3.24
C ALA A 254 0.54 29.68 -2.84
N ASN A 255 0.83 29.75 -1.54
CA ASN A 255 2.14 30.17 -0.99
C ASN A 255 3.30 29.31 -1.50
N GLU A 256 3.00 28.08 -1.85
CA GLU A 256 3.87 27.05 -2.37
C GLU A 256 4.58 27.50 -3.64
N LEU A 257 3.98 28.36 -4.48
CA LEU A 257 4.58 28.86 -5.74
C LEU A 257 5.86 29.69 -5.53
N GLY A 258 6.09 30.25 -4.34
CA GLY A 258 7.30 31.01 -4.03
C GLY A 258 7.53 32.21 -4.96
N SER A 259 8.68 32.24 -5.65
CA SER A 259 9.08 33.36 -6.52
C SER A 259 8.29 33.47 -7.82
N LEU A 260 7.61 32.39 -8.26
CA LEU A 260 6.83 32.40 -9.50
C LEU A 260 5.65 33.37 -9.46
N LYS A 261 5.08 33.61 -8.27
CA LYS A 261 4.00 34.60 -8.07
C LYS A 261 4.35 36.02 -8.53
N ARG A 262 5.64 36.36 -8.58
CA ARG A 262 6.11 37.71 -8.94
C ARG A 262 6.29 37.87 -10.45
N SER A 263 6.16 36.80 -11.23
CA SER A 263 6.32 36.82 -12.68
C SER A 263 4.98 37.08 -13.36
N ALA A 264 4.82 38.27 -13.94
CA ALA A 264 3.64 38.61 -14.74
C ALA A 264 3.50 37.74 -15.99
N TYR A 265 4.64 37.27 -16.54
CA TYR A 265 4.64 36.33 -17.67
C TYR A 265 4.09 34.96 -17.27
N PHE A 266 4.52 34.43 -16.12
CA PHE A 266 3.99 33.17 -15.59
C PHE A 266 2.48 33.24 -15.36
N GLU A 267 1.99 34.32 -14.76
CA GLU A 267 0.56 34.53 -14.54
C GLU A 267 -0.23 34.53 -15.87
N PHE A 268 0.31 35.17 -16.90
CA PHE A 268 -0.30 35.20 -18.23
C PHE A 268 -0.34 33.79 -18.87
N VAL A 269 0.79 33.08 -18.85
CA VAL A 269 0.89 31.72 -19.43
C VAL A 269 -0.04 30.76 -18.71
N LEU A 270 -0.09 30.79 -17.37
CA LEU A 270 -0.96 29.91 -16.60
C LEU A 270 -2.45 30.14 -16.91
N LYS A 271 -2.87 31.41 -17.03
CA LYS A 271 -4.24 31.73 -17.45
C LYS A 271 -4.56 31.20 -18.84
N ALA A 272 -3.63 31.35 -19.79
CA ALA A 272 -3.79 30.81 -21.15
C ALA A 272 -3.89 29.27 -21.16
N ILE A 273 -3.07 28.57 -20.37
CA ILE A 273 -3.14 27.10 -20.22
C ILE A 273 -4.52 26.68 -19.70
N TYR A 274 -5.04 27.36 -18.67
CA TYR A 274 -6.37 27.04 -18.13
C TYR A 274 -7.51 27.38 -19.09
N GLU A 275 -7.40 28.44 -19.87
CA GLU A 275 -8.38 28.73 -20.93
C GLU A 275 -8.38 27.62 -21.98
N HIS A 276 -7.19 27.19 -22.42
CA HIS A 276 -7.07 26.16 -23.46
C HIS A 276 -7.49 24.77 -22.99
N TYR A 277 -7.00 24.31 -21.84
CA TYR A 277 -7.19 22.93 -21.38
C TYR A 277 -8.40 22.72 -20.49
N VAL A 278 -8.84 23.73 -19.72
CA VAL A 278 -9.96 23.59 -18.78
C VAL A 278 -11.25 24.12 -19.39
N HIS A 279 -11.21 25.32 -19.98
CA HIS A 279 -12.39 25.90 -20.63
C HIS A 279 -12.61 25.38 -22.05
N GLY A 280 -11.56 24.87 -22.71
CA GLY A 280 -11.68 24.15 -23.98
C GLY A 280 -12.38 22.79 -23.89
N GLN A 281 -12.64 22.28 -22.67
CA GLN A 281 -13.48 21.09 -22.44
C GLN A 281 -14.98 21.40 -22.29
N ALA A 282 -15.34 22.68 -22.11
CA ALA A 282 -16.71 23.11 -21.89
C ALA A 282 -17.52 23.22 -23.19
#